data_AF-A0A5B7ACI6-F1
#
_entry.id   AF-A0A5B7ACI6-F1
#
_cell.length_a   1.000
_cell.length_b   1.000
_cell.length_c   1.000
_cell.angle_alpha   90.00
_cell.angle_beta   90.00
_cell.angle_gamma   90.00
#
_symmetry.space_group_name_H-M   'P 1'
#
loop_
_entity.id
_entity.type
_entity.pdbx_description
1 polymer ?
#
loop_
_entity_poly.entity_id
_entity_poly.type
_entity_poly.pdbx_seq_one_letter_code
_entity_poly.pdbx_strand_id
1 'polypeptide(L)'
;MQKGMEKALRPYFELTNAVRIGDLELFKSVAEKFSSTFSSDRTHNLIVRLRHNVIRTGLRNISISYSRISLTDVAKKLRLDSANPVADAESIVAKAIRDGAIDATVDHANGWMVSKETGDIYSTNEPQIAFNSRIAFCLNMHNEAVRALRFPPNSHKEKESSEKRRERQQQEQELAKHIAEDDDDEF
;
A
#
# COMPACT_ATOMS: atom_id res chain seq x y z
N MET A 1 10.26 -6.14 -16.57
CA MET A 1 9.26 -7.12 -17.07
C MET A 1 9.78 -8.52 -16.75
N GLN A 2 9.02 -9.37 -16.04
CA GLN A 2 9.39 -10.78 -15.88
C GLN A 2 9.35 -11.51 -17.23
N LYS A 3 10.34 -12.37 -17.50
CA LYS A 3 10.40 -13.14 -18.75
C LYS A 3 9.14 -14.03 -18.85
N GLY A 4 8.32 -13.81 -19.89
CA GLY A 4 7.09 -14.57 -20.16
C GLY A 4 5.79 -13.78 -19.99
N MET A 5 5.74 -12.73 -19.17
CA MET A 5 4.51 -11.94 -18.93
C MET A 5 4.43 -10.64 -19.75
N GLU A 6 5.47 -10.34 -20.54
CA GLU A 6 5.57 -9.09 -21.28
C GLU A 6 4.40 -8.87 -22.25
N LYS A 7 3.97 -9.92 -22.97
CA LYS A 7 2.85 -9.81 -23.92
C LYS A 7 1.52 -9.49 -23.25
N ALA A 8 1.26 -10.09 -22.09
CA ALA A 8 0.02 -9.88 -21.34
C ALA A 8 -0.01 -8.51 -20.64
N LEU A 9 1.15 -8.02 -20.17
CA LEU A 9 1.25 -6.76 -19.44
C LEU A 9 1.41 -5.53 -20.34
N ARG A 10 1.70 -5.70 -21.63
CA ARG A 10 1.91 -4.58 -22.56
C ARG A 10 0.76 -3.57 -22.61
N PRO A 11 -0.53 -3.96 -22.66
CA PRO A 11 -1.65 -3.01 -22.61
C PRO A 11 -1.67 -2.18 -21.32
N TYR A 12 -1.40 -2.82 -20.18
CA TYR A 12 -1.36 -2.16 -18.87
C TYR A 12 -0.12 -1.25 -18.71
N PHE A 13 0.99 -1.62 -19.34
CA PHE A 13 2.19 -0.79 -19.37
C PHE A 13 1.98 0.50 -20.18
N GLU A 14 1.38 0.41 -21.36
CA GLU A 14 1.04 1.59 -22.17
C GLU A 14 0.04 2.50 -21.41
N LEU A 15 -0.95 1.90 -20.73
CA LEU A 15 -1.92 2.63 -19.91
C LEU A 15 -1.27 3.36 -18.74
N THR A 16 -0.42 2.69 -17.96
CA THR A 16 0.27 3.29 -16.81
C THR A 16 1.27 4.37 -17.23
N ASN A 17 1.92 4.22 -18.39
CA ASN A 17 2.77 5.28 -18.93
C ASN A 17 1.97 6.54 -19.28
N ALA A 18 0.77 6.41 -19.85
CA ALA A 18 -0.12 7.55 -20.10
C ALA A 18 -0.54 8.24 -18.79
N VAL A 19 -0.88 7.48 -17.74
CA VAL A 19 -1.21 8.03 -16.41
C VAL A 19 -0.03 8.76 -15.79
N ARG A 20 1.19 8.23 -15.91
CA ARG A 20 2.41 8.84 -15.36
C ARG A 20 2.75 10.17 -16.03
N ILE A 21 2.59 10.25 -17.34
CA ILE A 21 2.81 11.50 -18.09
C ILE A 21 1.70 12.51 -17.78
N GLY A 22 0.47 12.05 -17.58
CA GLY A 22 -0.68 12.90 -17.33
C GLY A 22 -1.38 13.39 -18.61
N ASP A 23 -1.23 12.68 -19.74
CA ASP A 23 -1.84 13.05 -21.02
C ASP A 23 -3.19 12.33 -21.21
N LEU A 24 -4.27 13.11 -21.33
CA LEU A 24 -5.63 12.62 -21.51
C LEU A 24 -5.90 12.00 -22.87
N GLU A 25 -5.30 12.52 -23.94
CA GLU A 25 -5.51 12.00 -25.30
C GLU A 25 -4.81 10.65 -25.48
N LEU A 26 -3.56 10.56 -24.99
CA LEU A 26 -2.83 9.31 -24.97
C LEU A 26 -3.57 8.25 -24.14
N PHE A 27 -4.09 8.64 -22.98
CA PHE A 27 -4.89 7.75 -22.15
C PHE A 27 -6.14 7.25 -22.88
N LYS A 28 -6.87 8.14 -23.56
CA LYS A 28 -8.08 7.80 -24.31
C LYS A 28 -7.77 6.85 -25.47
N SER A 29 -6.75 7.15 -26.27
CA SER A 29 -6.34 6.31 -27.41
C SER A 29 -5.90 4.90 -26.98
N VAL A 30 -5.14 4.79 -25.89
CA VAL A 30 -4.71 3.49 -25.34
C VAL A 30 -5.90 2.72 -24.77
N ALA A 31 -6.82 3.40 -24.06
CA ALA A 31 -8.03 2.80 -23.52
C ALA A 31 -8.94 2.24 -24.62
N GLU A 32 -9.09 2.96 -25.74
CA GLU A 32 -9.87 2.51 -26.90
C GLU A 32 -9.19 1.34 -27.62
N LYS A 33 -7.87 1.44 -27.87
CA LYS A 33 -7.07 0.42 -28.57
C LYS A 33 -7.10 -0.95 -27.89
N PHE A 34 -7.05 -0.99 -26.56
CA PHE A 34 -7.03 -2.23 -25.78
C PHE A 34 -8.33 -2.51 -25.02
N SER A 35 -9.44 -1.86 -25.41
CA SER A 35 -10.73 -1.98 -24.74
C SER A 35 -11.25 -3.42 -24.63
N SER A 36 -11.00 -4.25 -25.65
CA SER A 36 -11.38 -5.67 -25.66
C SER A 36 -10.65 -6.48 -24.59
N THR A 37 -9.34 -6.27 -24.42
CA THR A 37 -8.51 -6.92 -23.40
C THR A 37 -8.91 -6.48 -21.99
N PHE A 38 -9.18 -5.19 -21.79
CA PHE A 38 -9.64 -4.70 -20.49
C PHE A 38 -11.05 -5.20 -20.12
N SER A 39 -11.87 -5.48 -21.11
CA SER A 39 -13.20 -6.05 -20.93
C SER A 39 -13.13 -7.54 -20.60
N SER A 40 -12.25 -8.31 -21.27
CA SER A 40 -12.02 -9.73 -20.92
C SER A 40 -11.53 -9.89 -19.48
N ASP A 41 -10.67 -8.97 -19.04
CA ASP A 41 -10.07 -9.00 -17.70
C ASP A 41 -11.00 -8.41 -16.63
N ARG A 42 -12.19 -7.92 -17.02
CA ARG A 42 -13.19 -7.27 -16.13
C ARG A 42 -12.64 -6.05 -15.38
N THR A 43 -11.59 -5.41 -15.89
CA THR A 43 -10.95 -4.23 -15.27
C THR A 43 -11.43 -2.90 -15.87
N HIS A 44 -12.28 -2.94 -16.90
CA HIS A 44 -12.78 -1.76 -17.61
C HIS A 44 -13.34 -0.66 -16.68
N ASN A 45 -14.14 -1.02 -15.68
CA ASN A 45 -14.71 -0.06 -14.73
C ASN A 45 -13.65 0.68 -13.90
N LEU A 46 -12.56 0.01 -13.54
CA LEU A 46 -11.46 0.64 -12.81
C LEU A 46 -10.68 1.58 -13.73
N ILE A 47 -10.51 1.20 -14.99
CA ILE A 47 -9.77 1.99 -15.98
C ILE A 47 -10.49 3.29 -16.28
N VAL A 48 -11.82 3.28 -16.48
CA VAL A 48 -12.59 4.52 -16.70
C VAL A 48 -12.39 5.51 -15.55
N ARG A 49 -12.27 5.02 -14.31
CA ARG A 49 -11.99 5.86 -13.14
C ARG A 49 -10.59 6.46 -13.15
N LEU A 50 -9.60 5.86 -13.81
CA LEU A 50 -8.25 6.41 -13.87
C LEU A 50 -8.18 7.79 -14.53
N ARG A 51 -9.17 8.19 -15.35
CA ARG A 51 -9.22 9.52 -15.98
C ARG A 51 -9.02 10.66 -14.98
N HIS A 52 -9.64 10.61 -13.79
CA HIS A 52 -9.44 11.65 -12.77
C HIS A 52 -8.02 11.63 -12.18
N ASN A 53 -7.38 10.45 -12.11
CA ASN A 53 -6.00 10.33 -11.65
C ASN A 53 -5.02 10.88 -12.70
N VAL A 54 -5.29 10.69 -14.00
CA VAL A 54 -4.49 11.31 -15.06
C VAL A 54 -4.48 12.83 -14.93
N ILE A 55 -5.66 13.45 -14.73
CA ILE A 55 -5.79 14.90 -14.53
C ILE A 55 -5.03 15.35 -13.28
N ARG A 56 -5.18 14.62 -12.16
CA ARG A 56 -4.50 14.94 -10.91
C ARG A 56 -2.97 14.87 -11.05
N THR A 57 -2.45 13.84 -11.72
CA THR A 57 -1.01 13.70 -11.99
C THR A 57 -0.51 14.80 -12.93
N GLY A 58 -1.23 15.10 -14.00
CA GLY A 58 -0.88 16.19 -14.91
C GLY A 58 -0.83 17.54 -14.20
N LEU A 59 -1.81 17.82 -13.35
CA LEU A 59 -1.86 19.05 -12.57
C LEU A 59 -0.73 19.15 -11.54
N ARG A 60 -0.38 18.04 -10.89
CA ARG A 60 0.77 17.97 -9.98
C ARG A 60 2.09 18.21 -10.71
N ASN A 61 2.26 17.67 -11.92
CA ASN A 61 3.45 17.93 -12.73
C ASN A 61 3.54 19.42 -13.10
N ILE A 62 2.41 20.06 -13.44
CA ILE A 62 2.35 21.50 -13.72
C ILE A 62 2.70 22.32 -12.46
N SER A 63 2.17 21.97 -11.29
CA SER A 63 2.43 22.73 -10.06
C SER A 63 3.89 22.66 -9.60
N ILE A 64 4.56 21.52 -9.85
CA ILE A 64 5.99 21.36 -9.58
C ILE A 64 6.84 22.12 -10.61
N SER A 65 6.41 22.16 -11.86
CA SER A 65 7.19 22.76 -12.96
C SER A 65 7.13 24.28 -13.01
N TYR A 66 6.03 24.88 -12.53
CA TYR A 66 5.79 26.32 -12.64
C TYR A 66 5.41 26.91 -11.28
N SER A 67 6.09 27.99 -10.87
CA SER A 67 5.71 28.80 -9.71
C SER A 67 4.40 29.57 -9.94
N ARG A 68 4.18 30.02 -11.18
CA ARG A 68 2.94 30.68 -11.58
C ARG A 68 2.62 30.37 -13.03
N ILE A 69 1.36 30.03 -13.30
CA ILE A 69 0.87 29.69 -14.65
C ILE A 69 -0.55 30.21 -14.86
N SER A 70 -0.86 30.61 -16.09
CA SER A 70 -2.22 31.05 -16.45
C SER A 70 -3.18 29.86 -16.53
N LEU A 71 -4.44 30.06 -16.13
CA LEU A 71 -5.48 29.02 -16.25
C LEU A 71 -5.71 28.61 -17.72
N THR A 72 -5.51 29.53 -18.67
CA THR A 72 -5.56 29.24 -20.10
C THR A 72 -4.48 28.26 -20.54
N ASP A 73 -3.25 28.39 -20.02
CA ASP A 73 -2.15 27.49 -20.38
C ASP A 73 -2.26 26.15 -19.65
N VAL A 74 -2.81 26.13 -18.44
CA VAL A 74 -3.17 24.89 -17.74
C VAL A 74 -4.18 24.09 -18.58
N ALA A 75 -5.25 24.75 -19.07
CA ALA A 75 -6.25 24.08 -19.90
C ALA A 75 -5.67 23.52 -21.21
N LYS A 76 -4.77 24.28 -21.86
CA LYS A 76 -4.05 23.83 -23.07
C LYS A 76 -3.15 22.63 -22.80
N LYS A 77 -2.37 22.66 -21.70
CA LYS A 77 -1.47 21.55 -21.32
C LYS A 77 -2.23 20.29 -20.91
N LEU A 78 -3.38 20.45 -20.26
CA LEU A 78 -4.24 19.32 -19.89
C LEU A 78 -5.13 18.83 -21.04
N ARG A 79 -5.18 19.55 -22.18
CA ARG A 79 -6.01 19.23 -23.35
C ARG A 79 -7.48 18.98 -22.95
N LEU A 80 -8.07 19.96 -22.27
CA LEU A 80 -9.48 19.89 -21.86
C LEU A 80 -10.39 20.19 -23.05
N ASP A 81 -11.21 19.21 -23.47
CA ASP A 81 -12.13 19.28 -24.63
C ASP A 81 -13.42 20.09 -24.39
N SER A 82 -13.44 21.04 -23.46
CA SER A 82 -14.67 21.73 -23.05
C SER A 82 -14.95 23.00 -23.86
N ALA A 83 -16.24 23.39 -23.93
CA ALA A 83 -16.68 24.63 -24.55
C ALA A 83 -16.13 25.88 -23.84
N ASN A 84 -15.90 25.79 -22.52
CA ASN A 84 -15.30 26.85 -21.70
C ASN A 84 -14.07 26.29 -20.92
N PRO A 85 -12.93 26.09 -21.58
CA PRO A 85 -11.78 25.39 -21.01
C PRO A 85 -11.15 26.11 -19.80
N VAL A 86 -11.33 27.43 -19.71
CA VAL A 86 -10.78 28.25 -18.61
C VAL A 86 -11.55 28.01 -17.30
N ALA A 87 -12.89 28.03 -17.35
CA ALA A 87 -13.74 27.80 -16.17
C ALA A 87 -13.65 26.37 -15.65
N ASP A 88 -13.50 25.39 -16.55
CA ASP A 88 -13.29 24.00 -16.17
C ASP A 88 -11.92 23.78 -15.55
N ALA A 89 -10.86 24.39 -16.11
CA ALA A 89 -9.54 24.33 -15.52
C ALA A 89 -9.54 24.93 -14.10
N GLU A 90 -10.19 26.08 -13.91
CA GLU A 90 -10.36 26.72 -12.60
C GLU A 90 -11.07 25.80 -11.59
N SER A 91 -12.18 25.18 -12.00
CA SER A 91 -12.95 24.26 -11.15
C SER A 91 -12.15 23.01 -10.77
N ILE A 92 -11.40 22.46 -11.72
CA ILE A 92 -10.52 21.30 -11.50
C ILE A 92 -9.39 21.66 -10.54
N VAL A 93 -8.74 22.81 -10.74
CA VAL A 93 -7.66 23.30 -9.87
C VAL A 93 -8.19 23.54 -8.45
N ALA A 94 -9.32 24.23 -8.31
CA ALA A 94 -9.96 24.49 -7.02
C ALA A 94 -10.33 23.19 -6.29
N LYS A 95 -10.83 22.18 -7.02
CA LYS A 95 -11.10 20.86 -6.46
C LYS A 95 -9.82 20.14 -6.02
N ALA A 96 -8.75 20.21 -6.82
CA ALA A 96 -7.50 19.56 -6.49
C ALA A 96 -6.79 20.19 -5.28
N ILE A 97 -6.93 21.51 -5.08
CA ILE A 97 -6.47 22.20 -3.87
C ILE A 97 -7.30 21.76 -2.66
N ARG A 98 -8.62 21.70 -2.79
CA ARG A 98 -9.53 21.25 -1.71
C ARG A 98 -9.25 19.80 -1.28
N ASP A 99 -8.95 18.93 -2.23
CA ASP A 99 -8.59 17.53 -1.99
C ASP A 99 -7.17 17.37 -1.40
N GLY A 100 -6.39 18.45 -1.28
CA GLY A 100 -5.00 18.42 -0.81
C GLY A 100 -4.04 17.72 -1.78
N ALA A 101 -4.42 17.59 -3.06
CA ALA A 101 -3.58 16.94 -4.07
C ALA A 101 -2.47 17.86 -4.60
N ILE A 102 -2.66 19.18 -4.52
CA ILE A 102 -1.72 20.21 -4.92
C ILE A 102 -1.71 21.36 -3.91
N ASP A 103 -0.51 21.83 -3.55
CA ASP A 103 -0.33 23.01 -2.73
C ASP A 103 -0.22 24.26 -3.61
N ALA A 104 -1.37 24.83 -3.95
CA ALA A 104 -1.47 26.03 -4.77
C ALA A 104 -2.63 26.92 -4.32
N THR A 105 -2.62 28.17 -4.76
CA THR A 105 -3.72 29.13 -4.61
C THR A 105 -4.14 29.64 -5.98
N VAL A 106 -5.45 29.81 -6.18
CA VAL A 106 -6.01 30.37 -7.42
C VAL A 106 -6.27 31.86 -7.20
N ASP A 107 -5.77 32.69 -8.13
CA ASP A 107 -6.11 34.09 -8.23
C ASP A 107 -7.15 34.26 -9.37
N HIS A 108 -8.40 34.44 -8.96
CA HIS A 108 -9.54 34.60 -9.86
C HIS A 108 -9.51 35.93 -10.63
N ALA A 109 -8.92 37.00 -10.05
CA ALA A 109 -8.92 38.32 -10.66
C ALA A 109 -7.94 38.39 -11.85
N ASN A 110 -6.78 37.74 -11.71
CA ASN A 110 -5.76 37.69 -12.76
C ASN A 110 -5.78 36.40 -13.60
N GLY A 111 -6.59 35.41 -13.21
CA GLY A 111 -6.71 34.13 -13.91
C GLY A 111 -5.45 33.25 -13.81
N TRP A 112 -4.76 33.31 -12.68
CA TRP A 112 -3.48 32.62 -12.46
C TRP A 112 -3.58 31.57 -11.35
N MET A 113 -2.88 30.46 -11.56
CA MET A 113 -2.56 29.50 -10.51
C MET A 113 -1.16 29.82 -9.98
N VAL A 114 -1.06 30.05 -8.67
CA VAL A 114 0.21 30.27 -7.96
C VAL A 114 0.49 29.02 -7.14
N SER A 115 1.55 28.28 -7.47
CA SER A 115 1.98 27.16 -6.63
C SER A 115 2.74 27.66 -5.42
N LYS A 116 2.59 26.97 -4.29
CA LYS A 116 3.45 27.20 -3.12
C LYS A 116 4.76 26.49 -3.36
N GLU A 117 5.86 27.15 -3.02
CA GLU A 117 7.18 26.54 -3.10
C GLU A 117 7.24 25.34 -2.15
N THR A 118 7.82 24.23 -2.62
CA THR A 118 8.00 23.04 -1.79
C THR A 118 9.05 23.38 -0.74
N GLY A 119 8.62 23.64 0.49
CA GLY A 119 9.51 23.93 1.61
C GLY A 119 10.41 22.75 1.97
N ASP A 120 11.41 23.00 2.82
CA ASP A 120 12.31 21.96 3.29
C ASP A 120 11.54 20.88 4.09
N ILE A 121 11.53 19.66 3.55
CA ILE A 121 10.85 18.50 4.13
C ILE A 121 11.42 18.14 5.51
N TYR A 122 12.71 18.41 5.77
CA TYR A 122 13.33 18.11 7.06
C TYR A 122 12.89 19.04 8.19
N SER A 123 12.27 20.18 7.86
CA SER A 123 11.63 21.05 8.84
C SER A 123 10.30 20.48 9.34
N THR A 124 9.79 19.41 8.72
CA THR A 124 8.53 18.76 9.08
C THR A 124 8.76 17.41 9.77
N ASN A 125 7.70 16.85 10.36
CA ASN A 125 7.72 15.50 10.95
C ASN A 125 7.59 14.37 9.93
N GLU A 126 7.50 14.67 8.62
CA GLU A 126 7.29 13.67 7.58
C GLU A 126 8.39 12.59 7.54
N PRO A 127 9.70 12.93 7.66
CA PRO A 127 10.76 11.92 7.74
C PRO A 127 10.61 11.01 8.97
N GLN A 128 10.23 11.57 10.12
CA GLN A 128 10.05 10.80 11.36
C GLN A 128 8.92 9.77 11.22
N ILE A 129 7.80 10.15 10.60
CA ILE A 129 6.67 9.25 10.34
C ILE A 129 7.09 8.12 9.38
N ALA A 130 7.84 8.46 8.33
CA ALA A 130 8.37 7.48 7.38
C ALA A 130 9.31 6.47 8.07
N PHE A 131 10.19 6.92 8.97
CA PHE A 131 11.04 6.02 9.74
C PHE A 131 10.26 5.18 10.74
N ASN A 132 9.29 5.76 11.45
CA ASN A 132 8.47 5.02 12.40
C ASN A 132 7.74 3.84 11.73
N SER A 133 7.14 4.05 10.56
CA SER A 133 6.49 2.96 9.81
C SER A 133 7.47 1.85 9.38
N ARG A 134 8.68 2.22 8.95
CA ARG A 134 9.74 1.25 8.60
C ARG A 134 10.24 0.47 9.81
N ILE A 135 10.46 1.14 10.94
CA ILE A 135 10.91 0.52 12.18
C ILE A 135 9.85 -0.48 12.67
N ALA A 136 8.59 -0.07 12.69
CA ALA A 136 7.48 -0.96 13.05
C ALA A 136 7.42 -2.19 12.14
N PHE A 137 7.56 -2.02 10.82
CA PHE A 137 7.61 -3.12 9.87
C PHE A 137 8.78 -4.09 10.15
N CYS A 138 9.99 -3.57 10.32
CA CYS A 138 11.18 -4.37 10.60
C CYS A 138 11.07 -5.15 11.93
N LEU A 139 10.58 -4.49 13.00
CA LEU A 139 10.40 -5.13 14.30
C LEU A 139 9.31 -6.22 14.25
N ASN A 140 8.22 -5.99 13.51
CA ASN A 140 7.19 -7.00 13.31
C ASN A 140 7.73 -8.21 12.55
N MET A 141 8.49 -8.00 11.47
CA MET A 141 9.13 -9.09 10.73
C MET A 141 10.11 -9.88 11.60
N HIS A 142 10.90 -9.20 12.45
CA HIS A 142 11.78 -9.86 13.41
C HIS A 142 10.99 -10.74 14.40
N ASN A 143 9.90 -10.20 14.97
CA ASN A 143 9.04 -10.94 15.90
C ASN A 143 8.39 -12.15 15.21
N GLU A 144 7.94 -12.02 13.96
CA GLU A 144 7.41 -13.13 13.18
C GLU A 144 8.46 -14.20 12.91
N ALA A 145 9.69 -13.81 12.52
CA ALA A 145 10.78 -14.75 12.32
C ALA A 145 11.14 -15.50 13.61
N VAL A 146 11.20 -14.80 14.75
CA VAL A 146 11.44 -15.44 16.07
C VAL A 146 10.29 -16.37 16.45
N ARG A 147 9.04 -16.01 16.15
CA ARG A 147 7.88 -16.89 16.37
C ARG A 147 7.93 -18.12 15.47
N ALA A 148 8.33 -17.97 14.20
CA ALA A 148 8.48 -19.09 13.26
C ALA A 148 9.60 -20.04 13.68
N LEU A 149 10.72 -19.50 14.19
CA LEU A 149 11.79 -20.31 14.81
C LEU A 149 11.30 -21.07 16.05
N ARG A 150 10.23 -20.59 16.70
CA ARG A 150 9.68 -21.19 17.91
C ARG A 150 8.61 -22.26 17.66
N PHE A 151 8.36 -22.75 16.43
CA PHE A 151 7.40 -23.85 16.21
C PHE A 151 7.93 -25.10 15.46
N PRO A 152 7.66 -26.34 15.95
CA PRO A 152 6.96 -26.66 17.20
C PRO A 152 7.90 -26.66 18.42
N PRO A 153 7.58 -25.90 19.48
CA PRO A 153 8.25 -26.05 20.76
C PRO A 153 7.60 -27.26 21.43
N ASN A 154 8.33 -28.38 21.52
CA ASN A 154 7.92 -29.65 22.11
C ASN A 154 7.38 -30.76 21.17
N SER A 155 7.96 -30.99 19.99
CA SER A 155 7.94 -32.37 19.46
C SER A 155 8.80 -33.32 20.31
N HIS A 156 9.77 -32.74 21.02
CA HIS A 156 10.65 -33.36 21.99
C HIS A 156 10.33 -32.91 23.43
N LYS A 157 9.05 -32.65 23.78
CA LYS A 157 8.69 -32.90 25.18
C LYS A 157 8.90 -34.38 25.36
N GLU A 158 10.04 -34.70 25.95
CA GLU A 158 10.44 -36.00 26.44
C GLU A 158 9.18 -36.77 26.80
N LYS A 159 8.87 -37.80 26.00
CA LYS A 159 8.11 -38.92 26.53
C LYS A 159 8.83 -39.25 27.83
N GLU A 160 8.13 -39.14 28.96
CA GLU A 160 8.63 -39.54 30.27
C GLU A 160 9.52 -40.78 30.09
N SER A 161 10.83 -40.66 30.36
CA SER A 161 11.77 -41.76 30.14
C SER A 161 11.15 -43.01 30.75
N SER A 162 11.17 -44.14 30.02
CA SER A 162 10.58 -45.39 30.49
C SER A 162 11.07 -45.77 31.90
N GLU A 163 12.25 -45.30 32.29
CA GLU A 163 12.83 -45.42 33.63
C GLU A 163 12.08 -44.61 34.69
N LYS A 164 11.79 -43.31 34.46
CA LYS A 164 11.02 -42.48 35.41
C LYS A 164 9.60 -43.00 35.63
N ARG A 165 9.04 -43.68 34.63
CA ARG A 165 7.72 -44.34 34.71
C ARG A 165 7.77 -45.62 35.54
N ARG A 166 8.88 -46.36 35.45
CA ARG A 166 9.16 -47.56 36.27
C ARG A 166 9.46 -47.22 37.73
N GLU A 167 10.25 -46.18 37.98
CA GLU A 167 10.56 -45.72 39.34
C GLU A 167 9.29 -45.27 40.08
N ARG A 168 8.37 -44.57 39.40
CA ARG A 168 7.09 -44.17 40.00
C ARG A 168 6.22 -45.38 40.35
N GLN A 169 6.17 -46.39 39.47
CA GLN A 169 5.43 -47.64 39.75
C GLN A 169 6.06 -48.45 40.89
N GLN A 170 7.39 -48.47 41.01
CA GLN A 170 8.07 -49.11 42.13
C GLN A 170 7.81 -48.38 43.44
N GLN A 171 7.88 -47.04 43.44
CA GLN A 171 7.56 -46.25 44.63
C GLN A 171 6.09 -46.40 45.04
N GLU A 172 5.15 -46.45 44.09
CA GLU A 172 3.74 -46.72 44.37
C GLU A 172 3.54 -48.14 44.94
N GLN A 173 4.27 -49.14 44.45
CA GLN A 173 4.25 -50.50 45.01
C GLN A 173 4.87 -50.59 46.40
N GLU A 174 5.97 -49.86 46.67
CA GLU A 174 6.60 -49.80 47.98
C GLU A 174 5.70 -49.09 48.99
N LEU A 175 5.05 -47.99 48.61
CA LEU A 175 4.07 -47.30 49.46
C LEU A 175 2.87 -48.20 49.78
N ALA A 176 2.35 -48.92 48.79
CA ALA A 176 1.23 -49.84 48.98
C ALA A 176 1.59 -51.02 49.91
N LYS A 177 2.83 -51.51 49.85
CA LYS A 177 3.32 -52.51 50.81
C LYS A 177 3.46 -51.94 52.22
N HIS A 178 4.00 -50.73 52.37
CA HIS A 178 4.13 -50.09 53.68
C HIS A 178 2.76 -49.87 54.35
N ILE A 179 1.74 -49.47 53.58
CA ILE A 179 0.38 -49.31 54.09
C ILE A 179 -0.25 -50.66 54.46
N ALA A 180 0.00 -51.72 53.68
CA ALA A 180 -0.48 -53.05 54.00
C ALA A 180 0.20 -53.67 55.24
N GLU A 181 1.49 -53.36 55.46
CA GLU A 181 2.23 -53.76 56.66
C GLU A 181 1.76 -52.99 57.90
N ASP A 182 1.42 -51.70 57.77
CA ASP A 182 0.85 -50.89 58.87
C ASP A 182 -0.61 -51.29 59.21
N ASP A 183 -1.40 -51.80 58.25
CA ASP A 183 -2.77 -52.30 58.48
C ASP A 183 -2.80 -53.73 59.11
N ASP A 184 -1.74 -54.52 58.98
CA ASP A 184 -1.63 -55.87 59.58
C ASP A 184 -1.15 -55.83 61.07
N ASP A 185 -0.65 -54.68 61.54
CA ASP A 185 -0.18 -54.45 62.92
C ASP A 185 -1.27 -53.85 63.86
N GLU A 186 -2.51 -53.64 63.39
CA GLU A 186 -3.66 -53.25 64.21
C GLU A 186 -4.63 -54.45 64.43
N PHE A 187 -4.23 -55.40 65.29
CA PHE A 187 -5.11 -56.41 65.90
C PHE A 187 -4.78 -56.69 67.37
#